data_AF-A0A7C7NZ16-F1
#
_entry.id   AF-A0A7C7NZ16-F1
#
_cell.length_a   1.000
_cell.length_b   1.000
_cell.length_c   1.000
_cell.angle_alpha   90.00
_cell.angle_beta   90.00
_cell.angle_gamma   90.00
#
_symmetry.space_group_name_H-M   'P 1'
#
loop_
_entity.id
_entity.type
_entity.pdbx_description
1 polymer ?
#
loop_
_entity_poly.entity_id
_entity_poly.type
_entity_poly.pdbx_seq_one_letter_code
_entity_poly.pdbx_strand_id
1 'polypeptide(L)'
;MRLHTGEEDTMRGAATTILIVLVTLASVGHEQITAQSSSPAVARLSLAGPAKRYCSGIWVSERNREEALYNSVLLGNQLVEDYERGDLTFQIDDGRRIVTATQDGVSASARHFGDQGCVILRPETDKPIFTPRKVVSGLPSAESMPWPMGDKLPDSPLPADVDGALLDQAVNTFFSNDLDRRAAFIVVHHGRIVKEAYGSGAHADMQLESWSMGKSMTATFIGRLIQMGHLELWQPAPLPEWQYAPDDPRAEIRIADLLRMSSGLRFSGGGSTPEQMAASYIPGQPDHGLGYSAPIDIFQFSVSRDTEYPPNTVGRYRNSDPWT
;
A
#
# COMPACT_ATOMS: atom_id res chain seq x y z
N MET A 1 -78.84 41.82 -5.07
CA MET A 1 -79.40 43.11 -5.52
C MET A 1 -78.60 43.54 -6.74
N ARG A 2 -79.27 43.64 -7.91
CA ARG A 2 -78.94 44.35 -9.19
C ARG A 2 -77.45 44.56 -9.54
N LEU A 3 -76.93 43.92 -10.59
CA LEU A 3 -76.89 44.37 -12.01
C LEU A 3 -76.13 45.69 -12.25
N HIS A 4 -75.02 45.61 -13.01
CA HIS A 4 -74.56 46.56 -14.04
C HIS A 4 -73.43 45.85 -14.85
N THR A 5 -73.63 45.39 -16.10
CA THR A 5 -73.60 46.11 -17.42
C THR A 5 -72.24 46.75 -17.70
N GLY A 6 -71.44 46.19 -18.62
CA GLY A 6 -71.38 46.54 -20.06
C GLY A 6 -70.09 47.37 -20.28
N GLU A 7 -69.35 47.42 -21.38
CA GLU A 7 -69.43 47.05 -22.80
C GLU A 7 -68.03 47.49 -23.35
N GLU A 8 -67.27 46.76 -24.17
CA GLU A 8 -67.17 46.83 -25.64
C GLU A 8 -65.81 46.16 -25.96
N ASP A 9 -65.69 45.10 -26.76
CA ASP A 9 -65.84 45.00 -28.22
C ASP A 9 -64.48 45.11 -28.94
N THR A 10 -63.99 43.99 -29.48
CA THR A 10 -63.52 43.83 -30.88
C THR A 10 -62.89 42.46 -31.11
N MET A 11 -63.56 41.65 -31.94
CA MET A 11 -62.94 40.51 -32.63
C MET A 11 -62.03 40.99 -33.76
N ARG A 12 -60.87 40.34 -33.93
CA ARG A 12 -60.32 39.93 -35.23
C ARG A 12 -59.20 38.91 -35.01
N GLY A 13 -59.44 37.70 -35.51
CA GLY A 13 -58.51 36.58 -35.37
C GLY A 13 -57.32 36.65 -36.33
N ALA A 14 -56.24 35.96 -35.95
CA ALA A 14 -55.27 35.37 -36.87
C ALA A 14 -54.47 34.27 -36.13
N ALA A 15 -54.75 33.03 -36.50
CA ALA A 15 -53.86 31.88 -36.70
C ALA A 15 -52.49 31.79 -35.98
N THR A 16 -52.32 30.64 -35.29
CA THR A 16 -51.12 29.78 -35.27
C THR A 16 -49.89 30.31 -34.51
N THR A 17 -49.48 29.70 -33.39
CA THR A 17 -48.54 28.57 -33.39
C THR A 17 -48.57 27.87 -32.03
N ILE A 18 -48.94 26.58 -31.99
CA ILE A 18 -48.80 25.73 -30.80
C ILE A 18 -47.36 25.22 -30.77
N LEU A 19 -46.58 25.70 -29.80
CA LEU A 19 -45.28 25.14 -29.47
C LEU A 19 -45.49 23.86 -28.64
N ILE A 20 -45.42 22.70 -29.29
CA ILE A 20 -45.41 21.40 -28.60
C ILE A 20 -44.01 21.22 -28.00
N VAL A 21 -43.89 21.38 -26.68
CA VAL A 21 -42.70 20.97 -25.93
C VAL A 21 -42.78 19.45 -25.74
N LEU A 22 -42.06 18.71 -26.58
CA LEU A 22 -41.81 17.28 -26.38
C LEU A 22 -40.80 17.11 -25.23
N VAL A 23 -41.30 16.75 -24.05
CA VAL A 23 -40.48 16.22 -22.95
C VAL A 23 -40.19 14.76 -23.27
N THR A 24 -39.03 14.49 -23.87
CA THR A 24 -38.49 13.14 -23.98
C THR A 24 -37.96 12.71 -22.62
N LEU A 25 -38.79 11.98 -21.86
CA LEU A 25 -38.33 11.13 -20.76
C LEU A 25 -37.48 10.01 -21.35
N ALA A 26 -36.17 10.24 -21.48
CA ALA A 26 -35.21 9.16 -21.66
C ALA A 26 -35.18 8.37 -20.34
N SER A 27 -35.91 7.26 -20.32
CA SER A 27 -35.69 6.19 -19.36
C SER A 27 -34.26 5.69 -19.55
N VAL A 28 -33.34 6.20 -18.74
CA VAL A 28 -32.00 5.62 -18.61
C VAL A 28 -32.23 4.25 -17.98
N GLY A 29 -32.21 3.22 -18.82
CA GLY A 29 -32.22 1.84 -18.38
C GLY A 29 -31.10 1.66 -17.36
N HIS A 30 -31.41 0.98 -16.26
CA HIS A 30 -30.37 0.35 -15.45
C HIS A 30 -29.66 -0.66 -16.35
N GLU A 31 -28.63 -0.21 -17.07
CA GLU A 31 -27.56 -1.12 -17.45
C GLU A 31 -26.97 -1.62 -16.14
N GLN A 32 -27.37 -2.84 -15.77
CA GLN A 32 -26.60 -3.67 -14.86
C GLN A 32 -25.15 -3.55 -15.28
N ILE A 33 -24.36 -2.87 -14.45
CA ILE A 33 -22.92 -3.05 -14.39
C ILE A 33 -22.76 -4.53 -14.09
N THR A 34 -22.64 -5.32 -15.16
CA THR A 34 -22.23 -6.70 -15.07
C THR A 34 -20.86 -6.64 -14.43
N ALA A 35 -20.77 -7.17 -13.21
CA ALA A 35 -19.48 -7.41 -12.57
C ALA A 35 -18.68 -8.23 -13.57
N GLN A 36 -17.75 -7.57 -14.26
CA GLN A 36 -16.84 -8.19 -15.18
C GLN A 36 -16.07 -9.18 -14.33
N SER A 37 -16.38 -10.48 -14.48
CA SER A 37 -15.77 -11.52 -13.67
C SER A 37 -14.26 -11.37 -13.84
N SER A 38 -13.61 -10.90 -12.77
CA SER A 38 -12.18 -10.62 -12.82
C SER A 38 -11.51 -11.93 -13.22
N SER A 39 -10.55 -11.87 -14.16
CA SER A 39 -9.86 -13.09 -14.57
C SER A 39 -9.31 -13.80 -13.33
N PRO A 40 -9.16 -15.14 -13.32
CA PRO A 40 -8.57 -15.84 -12.18
C PRO A 40 -7.20 -15.27 -11.78
N ALA A 41 -6.47 -14.64 -12.71
CA ALA A 41 -5.22 -13.94 -12.39
C ALA A 41 -5.46 -12.68 -11.55
N VAL A 42 -6.45 -11.85 -11.91
CA VAL A 42 -6.81 -10.64 -11.15
C VAL A 42 -7.38 -11.00 -9.78
N ALA A 43 -8.26 -11.99 -9.70
CA ALA A 43 -8.79 -12.49 -8.42
C ALA A 43 -7.67 -13.01 -7.50
N ARG A 44 -6.59 -13.60 -8.03
CA ARG A 44 -5.44 -13.98 -7.19
C ARG A 44 -4.72 -12.80 -6.56
N LEU A 45 -4.67 -11.64 -7.23
CA LEU A 45 -3.98 -10.46 -6.70
C LEU A 45 -4.67 -9.94 -5.42
N SER A 46 -6.00 -9.96 -5.38
CA SER A 46 -6.74 -9.54 -4.17
C SER A 46 -6.52 -10.49 -2.98
N LEU A 47 -6.28 -11.78 -3.24
CA LEU A 47 -6.03 -12.81 -2.23
C LEU A 47 -4.57 -12.89 -1.76
N ALA A 48 -3.62 -12.57 -2.64
CA ALA A 48 -2.19 -12.68 -2.37
C ALA A 48 -1.71 -11.75 -1.25
N GLY A 49 -2.21 -10.51 -1.22
CA GLY A 49 -1.91 -9.54 -0.17
C GLY A 49 -2.31 -10.04 1.23
N PRO A 50 -3.59 -10.41 1.46
CA PRO A 50 -4.04 -11.03 2.71
C PRO A 50 -3.24 -12.29 3.09
N ALA A 51 -2.99 -13.22 2.15
CA ALA A 51 -2.19 -14.42 2.43
C ALA A 51 -0.78 -14.07 2.93
N LYS A 52 -0.12 -13.10 2.29
CA LYS A 52 1.21 -12.60 2.70
C LYS A 52 1.17 -11.94 4.06
N ARG A 53 0.19 -11.07 4.33
CA ARG A 53 0.05 -10.39 5.62
C ARG A 53 -0.17 -11.41 6.73
N TYR A 54 -1.01 -12.42 6.50
CA TYR A 54 -1.27 -13.43 7.52
C TYR A 54 -0.04 -14.30 7.79
N CYS A 55 0.64 -14.76 6.73
CA CYS A 55 1.93 -15.43 6.85
C CYS A 55 2.93 -14.59 7.67
N SER A 56 3.03 -13.28 7.39
CA SER A 56 3.95 -12.38 8.08
C SER A 56 3.56 -12.23 9.55
N GLY A 57 2.27 -12.02 9.85
CA GLY A 57 1.76 -11.92 11.21
C GLY A 57 2.10 -13.16 12.06
N ILE A 58 2.03 -14.35 11.46
CA ILE A 58 2.29 -15.61 12.16
C ILE A 58 3.80 -15.85 12.38
N TRP A 59 4.62 -15.74 11.34
CA TRP A 59 6.02 -16.23 11.40
C TRP A 59 7.09 -15.15 11.40
N VAL A 60 6.74 -13.90 11.08
CA VAL A 60 7.67 -12.75 11.19
C VAL A 60 7.38 -11.98 12.47
N SER A 61 6.12 -11.64 12.70
CA SER A 61 5.68 -10.88 13.87
C SER A 61 5.37 -11.76 15.09
N GLU A 62 5.22 -13.08 14.90
CA GLU A 62 4.88 -14.04 15.95
C GLU A 62 3.61 -13.68 16.74
N ARG A 63 2.66 -13.04 16.06
CA ARG A 63 1.40 -12.57 16.65
C ARG A 63 0.43 -13.72 16.86
N ASN A 64 -0.51 -13.52 17.79
CA ASN A 64 -1.68 -14.37 17.88
C ASN A 64 -2.43 -14.37 16.53
N ARG A 65 -2.87 -15.55 16.08
CA ARG A 65 -3.47 -15.72 14.74
C ARG A 65 -4.74 -14.91 14.53
N GLU A 66 -5.65 -14.94 15.49
CA GLU A 66 -6.91 -14.20 15.43
C GLU A 66 -6.67 -12.69 15.49
N GLU A 67 -5.78 -12.27 16.39
CA GLU A 67 -5.36 -10.88 16.51
C GLU A 67 -4.76 -10.36 15.19
N ALA A 68 -3.81 -11.09 14.60
CA ALA A 68 -3.21 -10.71 13.32
C ALA A 68 -4.23 -10.69 12.18
N LEU A 69 -5.15 -11.65 12.16
CA LEU A 69 -6.20 -11.73 11.14
C LEU A 69 -7.05 -10.46 11.13
N TYR A 70 -7.61 -10.08 12.27
CA TYR A 70 -8.52 -8.94 12.35
C TYR A 70 -7.79 -7.59 12.30
N ASN A 71 -6.57 -7.49 12.84
CA ASN A 71 -5.86 -6.20 12.92
C ASN A 71 -4.97 -5.91 11.70
N SER A 72 -4.45 -6.93 11.01
CA SER A 72 -3.49 -6.74 9.92
C SER A 72 -3.89 -7.38 8.58
N VAL A 73 -4.67 -8.46 8.59
CA VAL A 73 -5.01 -9.21 7.36
C VAL A 73 -6.26 -8.66 6.69
N LEU A 74 -7.36 -8.61 7.43
CA LEU A 74 -8.68 -8.18 6.97
C LEU A 74 -8.78 -6.65 7.00
N LEU A 75 -8.27 -6.02 5.94
CA LEU A 75 -8.27 -4.57 5.78
C LEU A 75 -9.58 -4.11 5.17
N GLY A 76 -10.39 -3.42 5.98
CA GLY A 76 -11.70 -2.90 5.59
C GLY A 76 -12.85 -3.90 5.80
N ASN A 77 -14.07 -3.35 5.85
CA ASN A 77 -15.27 -4.12 6.23
C ASN A 77 -15.57 -5.26 5.26
N GLN A 78 -15.32 -5.08 3.95
CA GLN A 78 -15.62 -6.12 2.96
C GLN A 78 -14.87 -7.43 3.24
N LEU A 79 -13.56 -7.37 3.53
CA LEU A 79 -12.79 -8.58 3.81
C LEU A 79 -13.22 -9.25 5.13
N VAL A 80 -13.66 -8.47 6.11
CA VAL A 80 -14.22 -9.00 7.36
C VAL A 80 -15.50 -9.75 7.07
N GLU A 81 -16.44 -9.12 6.36
CA GLU A 81 -17.73 -9.73 6.02
C GLU A 81 -17.57 -10.98 5.15
N ASP A 82 -16.69 -10.94 4.15
CA ASP A 82 -16.40 -12.10 3.30
C ASP A 82 -15.82 -13.27 4.11
N TYR A 83 -14.94 -12.99 5.07
CA TYR A 83 -14.38 -14.01 5.95
C TYR A 83 -15.44 -14.59 6.90
N GLU A 84 -16.24 -13.72 7.54
CA GLU A 84 -17.25 -14.13 8.52
C GLU A 84 -18.41 -14.91 7.90
N ARG A 85 -18.75 -14.64 6.63
CA ARG A 85 -19.71 -15.47 5.85
C ARG A 85 -19.11 -16.78 5.34
N GLY A 86 -17.78 -16.93 5.39
CA GLY A 86 -17.06 -18.09 4.86
C GLY A 86 -16.77 -18.03 3.36
N ASP A 87 -17.01 -16.89 2.71
CA ASP A 87 -16.70 -16.66 1.29
C ASP A 87 -15.17 -16.57 1.08
N LEU A 88 -14.47 -15.95 2.03
CA LEU A 88 -13.01 -15.88 2.12
C LEU A 88 -12.52 -16.82 3.22
N THR A 89 -11.59 -17.73 2.90
CA THR A 89 -11.02 -18.66 3.87
C THR A 89 -9.49 -18.63 3.85
N PHE A 90 -8.88 -18.96 4.99
CA PHE A 90 -7.43 -19.09 5.11
C PHE A 90 -7.06 -20.48 5.61
N GLN A 91 -6.22 -21.18 4.84
CA GLN A 91 -5.60 -22.44 5.25
C GLN A 91 -4.15 -22.18 5.69
N ILE A 92 -3.78 -22.68 6.86
CA ILE A 92 -2.43 -22.56 7.42
C ILE A 92 -1.80 -23.95 7.43
N ASP A 93 -0.66 -24.08 6.77
CA ASP A 93 0.22 -25.26 6.83
C ASP A 93 1.47 -24.89 7.65
N ASP A 94 1.48 -25.29 8.92
CA ASP A 94 2.60 -25.01 9.83
C ASP A 94 3.90 -25.74 9.44
N GLY A 95 3.78 -26.96 8.89
CA GLY A 95 4.94 -27.77 8.50
C GLY A 95 5.69 -27.15 7.33
N ARG A 96 4.96 -26.61 6.35
CA ARG A 96 5.55 -25.92 5.18
C ARG A 96 5.69 -24.42 5.38
N ARG A 97 5.08 -23.88 6.45
CA ARG A 97 4.93 -22.45 6.76
C ARG A 97 4.29 -21.67 5.62
N ILE A 98 3.14 -22.16 5.16
CA ILE A 98 2.36 -21.58 4.07
C ILE A 98 1.01 -21.11 4.59
N VAL A 99 0.59 -19.91 4.20
CA VAL A 99 -0.82 -19.49 4.27
C VAL A 99 -1.39 -19.42 2.86
N THR A 100 -2.58 -19.99 2.68
CA THR A 100 -3.35 -19.94 1.43
C THR A 100 -4.69 -19.25 1.70
N ALA A 101 -4.95 -18.15 1.00
CA ALA A 101 -6.25 -17.49 0.97
C ALA A 101 -7.06 -18.03 -0.21
N THR A 102 -8.35 -18.32 0.00
CA THR A 102 -9.25 -18.85 -1.03
C THR A 102 -10.58 -18.13 -1.02
N GLN A 103 -11.05 -17.72 -2.20
CA GLN A 103 -12.38 -17.14 -2.44
C GLN A 103 -12.85 -17.55 -3.85
N ASP A 104 -14.11 -17.95 -3.99
CA ASP A 104 -14.73 -18.34 -5.28
C ASP A 104 -13.92 -19.36 -6.10
N GLY A 105 -13.29 -20.33 -5.42
CA GLY A 105 -12.45 -21.36 -6.05
C GLY A 105 -11.10 -20.88 -6.58
N VAL A 106 -10.75 -19.61 -6.35
CA VAL A 106 -9.43 -19.04 -6.63
C VAL A 106 -8.62 -18.99 -5.35
N SER A 107 -7.33 -19.32 -5.43
CA SER A 107 -6.42 -19.29 -4.28
C SER A 107 -5.12 -18.56 -4.60
N ALA A 108 -4.57 -17.90 -3.56
CA ALA A 108 -3.22 -17.35 -3.56
C ALA A 108 -2.51 -17.70 -2.25
N SER A 109 -1.21 -17.93 -2.31
CA SER A 109 -0.43 -18.41 -1.16
C SER A 109 0.79 -17.56 -0.91
N ALA A 110 1.22 -17.51 0.35
CA ALA A 110 2.50 -16.96 0.76
C ALA A 110 3.22 -17.93 1.70
N ARG A 111 4.55 -17.95 1.64
CA ARG A 111 5.40 -18.84 2.43
C ARG A 111 6.50 -18.09 3.16
N HIS A 112 6.79 -18.52 4.38
CA HIS A 112 7.89 -18.00 5.17
C HIS A 112 9.25 -18.60 4.76
N PHE A 113 10.24 -17.75 4.50
CA PHE A 113 11.60 -18.09 4.08
C PHE A 113 12.68 -17.58 5.04
N GLY A 114 12.49 -17.77 6.35
CA GLY A 114 13.48 -17.38 7.36
C GLY A 114 13.70 -15.86 7.33
N ASP A 115 14.95 -15.43 7.24
CA ASP A 115 15.33 -14.01 7.30
C ASP A 115 14.83 -13.17 6.12
N GLN A 116 14.20 -13.77 5.10
CA GLN A 116 13.51 -13.05 4.02
C GLN A 116 12.01 -12.89 4.27
N GLY A 117 11.50 -13.37 5.41
CA GLY A 117 10.11 -13.27 5.81
C GLY A 117 9.17 -14.01 4.86
N CYS A 118 7.95 -13.51 4.72
CA CYS A 118 6.92 -14.13 3.89
C CYS A 118 6.87 -13.58 2.46
N VAL A 119 6.94 -14.48 1.49
CA VAL A 119 6.94 -14.19 0.06
C VAL A 119 5.71 -14.80 -0.59
N ILE A 120 5.06 -14.03 -1.48
CA ILE A 120 3.93 -14.51 -2.28
C ILE A 120 4.44 -15.52 -3.30
N LEU A 121 3.74 -16.66 -3.38
CA LEU A 121 4.09 -17.75 -4.27
C LEU A 121 3.40 -17.61 -5.62
N ARG A 122 4.09 -18.05 -6.67
CA ARG A 122 3.45 -18.30 -7.96
C ARG A 122 2.61 -19.58 -7.89
N PRO A 123 1.47 -19.68 -8.60
CA PRO A 123 0.58 -20.84 -8.48
C PRO A 123 1.23 -22.20 -8.74
N GLU A 124 2.26 -22.22 -9.59
CA GLU A 124 2.95 -23.43 -10.03
C GLU A 124 4.05 -23.94 -9.08
N THR A 125 4.42 -23.18 -8.03
CA THR A 125 5.58 -23.52 -7.21
C THR A 125 5.51 -22.96 -5.78
N ASP A 126 6.12 -23.67 -4.83
CA ASP A 126 6.32 -23.21 -3.46
C ASP A 126 7.71 -22.61 -3.19
N LYS A 127 8.44 -22.31 -4.27
CA LYS A 127 9.78 -21.71 -4.25
C LYS A 127 9.72 -20.23 -4.63
N PRO A 128 10.58 -19.38 -4.03
CA PRO A 128 10.69 -17.99 -4.44
C PRO A 128 11.52 -17.89 -5.74
N ILE A 129 11.48 -16.73 -6.38
CA ILE A 129 12.29 -16.39 -7.58
C ILE A 129 13.74 -16.00 -7.24
N PHE A 130 14.13 -16.15 -5.98
CA PHE A 130 15.47 -15.89 -5.48
C PHE A 130 15.93 -17.07 -4.61
N THR A 131 17.21 -17.10 -4.24
CA THR A 131 17.73 -18.08 -3.27
C THR A 131 17.70 -17.48 -1.87
N PRO A 132 16.89 -17.99 -0.92
CA PRO A 132 16.90 -17.52 0.46
C PRO A 132 18.28 -17.65 1.08
N ARG A 133 18.67 -16.67 1.89
CA ARG A 133 19.98 -16.59 2.55
C ARG A 133 19.78 -16.30 4.03
N LYS A 134 20.49 -17.02 4.89
CA LYS A 134 20.58 -16.63 6.29
C LYS A 134 21.37 -15.32 6.39
N VAL A 135 20.79 -14.32 7.03
CA VAL A 135 21.43 -13.07 7.41
C VAL A 135 22.08 -13.28 8.78
N VAL A 136 23.40 -13.16 8.84
CA VAL A 136 24.14 -13.30 10.09
C VAL A 136 24.58 -11.91 10.53
N SER A 137 24.08 -11.47 11.68
CA SER A 137 24.53 -10.23 12.30
C SER A 137 25.97 -10.38 12.80
N GLY A 138 26.81 -9.39 12.50
CA GLY A 138 28.14 -9.25 13.10
C GLY A 138 28.13 -8.44 14.41
N LEU A 139 26.97 -7.97 14.84
CA LEU A 139 26.82 -7.18 16.07
C LEU A 139 26.65 -8.11 17.29
N PRO A 140 27.03 -7.65 18.50
CA PRO A 140 26.66 -8.29 19.75
C PRO A 140 25.14 -8.47 19.91
N SER A 141 24.71 -9.20 20.95
CA SER A 141 23.29 -9.25 21.32
C SER A 141 22.76 -7.84 21.62
N ALA A 142 21.56 -7.52 21.11
CA ALA A 142 20.92 -6.22 21.33
C ALA A 142 20.72 -5.93 22.83
N GLU A 143 20.33 -6.93 23.61
CA GLU A 143 20.20 -6.86 25.08
C GLU A 143 21.48 -6.40 25.79
N SER A 144 22.65 -6.59 25.16
CA SER A 144 23.95 -6.25 25.75
C SER A 144 24.39 -4.82 25.46
N MET A 145 23.81 -4.17 24.45
CA MET A 145 24.24 -2.88 23.91
C MET A 145 23.32 -1.73 24.34
N PRO A 146 23.86 -0.52 24.53
CA PRO A 146 23.04 0.66 24.76
C PRO A 146 22.23 1.04 23.52
N TRP A 147 21.01 1.52 23.74
CA TRP A 147 20.23 2.21 22.72
C TRP A 147 21.03 3.38 22.12
N PRO A 148 20.97 3.62 20.78
CA PRO A 148 20.12 2.96 19.79
C PRO A 148 20.72 1.72 19.12
N MET A 149 21.90 1.27 19.55
CA MET A 149 22.54 0.08 18.96
C MET A 149 22.04 -1.23 19.57
N GLY A 150 21.31 -1.17 20.68
CA GLY A 150 20.63 -2.29 21.34
C GLY A 150 19.59 -1.82 22.34
N ASP A 151 19.25 -2.67 23.30
CA ASP A 151 18.02 -2.53 24.10
C ASP A 151 18.24 -1.91 25.49
N LYS A 152 19.51 -1.67 25.88
CA LYS A 152 19.80 -1.07 27.19
C LYS A 152 19.45 0.42 27.19
N LEU A 153 18.43 0.76 27.96
CA LEU A 153 18.04 2.13 28.26
C LEU A 153 18.85 2.67 29.45
N PRO A 154 19.03 4.00 29.56
CA PRO A 154 19.68 4.60 30.72
C PRO A 154 18.77 4.60 31.95
N ASP A 155 19.33 4.29 33.12
CA ASP A 155 18.63 4.33 34.42
C ASP A 155 18.48 5.76 34.99
N SER A 156 18.94 6.78 34.27
CA SER A 156 18.84 8.18 34.72
C SER A 156 17.39 8.67 34.68
N PRO A 157 17.00 9.66 35.51
CA PRO A 157 15.68 10.29 35.40
C PRO A 157 15.41 10.87 34.00
N LEU A 158 14.14 11.06 33.64
CA LEU A 158 13.77 11.73 32.37
C LEU A 158 14.45 13.12 32.27
N PRO A 159 14.77 13.60 31.05
CA PRO A 159 15.27 14.96 30.84
C PRO A 159 14.32 16.00 31.46
N ALA A 160 14.87 17.09 32.01
CA ALA A 160 14.08 18.10 32.74
C ALA A 160 13.06 18.84 31.86
N ASP A 161 13.27 18.85 30.55
CA ASP A 161 12.39 19.42 29.53
C ASP A 161 11.35 18.41 29.00
N VAL A 162 11.29 17.21 29.57
CA VAL A 162 10.32 16.17 29.22
C VAL A 162 9.27 16.04 30.33
N ASP A 163 8.02 16.32 29.99
CA ASP A 163 6.87 16.10 30.86
C ASP A 163 6.35 14.67 30.75
N GLY A 164 6.68 13.83 31.73
CA GLY A 164 6.23 12.44 31.79
C GLY A 164 4.72 12.29 31.93
N ALA A 165 4.04 13.20 32.64
CA ALA A 165 2.59 13.12 32.82
C ALA A 165 1.84 13.49 31.53
N LEU A 166 2.39 14.40 30.73
CA LEU A 166 1.86 14.69 29.40
C LEU A 166 2.06 13.50 28.44
N LEU A 167 3.21 12.82 28.52
CA LEU A 167 3.45 11.60 27.75
C LEU A 167 2.49 10.46 28.14
N ASP A 168 2.17 10.33 29.43
CA ASP A 168 1.16 9.38 29.91
C ASP A 168 -0.23 9.71 29.36
N GLN A 169 -0.63 10.98 29.35
CA GLN A 169 -1.89 11.41 28.75
C GLN A 169 -1.92 11.14 27.24
N ALA A 170 -0.82 11.39 26.53
CA ALA A 170 -0.71 11.11 25.10
C ALA A 170 -0.87 9.61 24.83
N VAL A 171 -0.25 8.74 25.63
CA VAL A 171 -0.42 7.28 25.52
C VAL A 171 -1.86 6.87 25.81
N ASN A 172 -2.47 7.38 26.89
CA ASN A 172 -3.86 7.06 27.22
C ASN A 172 -4.81 7.49 26.09
N THR A 173 -4.58 8.65 25.48
CA THR A 173 -5.34 9.12 24.31
C THR A 173 -5.08 8.24 23.09
N PHE A 174 -3.82 7.85 22.88
CA PHE A 174 -3.43 6.94 21.81
C PHE A 174 -3.96 5.52 22.02
N PHE A 175 -4.40 5.09 23.19
CA PHE A 175 -5.04 3.78 23.37
C PHE A 175 -6.49 3.87 23.87
N SER A 176 -7.12 5.05 23.80
CA SER A 176 -8.44 5.27 24.41
C SER A 176 -9.62 4.57 23.71
N ASN A 177 -9.41 4.07 22.49
CA ASN A 177 -10.45 3.44 21.69
C ASN A 177 -9.99 2.04 21.28
N ASP A 178 -10.59 1.02 21.91
CA ASP A 178 -10.27 -0.39 21.68
C ASP A 178 -10.68 -0.88 20.27
N LEU A 179 -11.47 -0.09 19.53
CA LEU A 179 -11.80 -0.37 18.13
C LEU A 179 -10.69 0.07 17.16
N ASP A 180 -9.74 0.90 17.61
CA ASP A 180 -8.65 1.35 16.75
C ASP A 180 -7.52 0.32 16.72
N ARG A 181 -7.02 0.05 15.51
CA ARG A 181 -5.92 -0.91 15.29
C ARG A 181 -4.57 -0.27 15.61
N ARG A 182 -4.25 -0.15 16.90
CA ARG A 182 -3.04 0.52 17.40
C ARG A 182 -2.15 -0.48 18.14
N ALA A 183 -0.93 -0.68 17.63
CA ALA A 183 -0.02 -1.70 18.17
C ALA A 183 1.06 -1.12 19.09
N ALA A 184 1.67 0.02 18.73
CA ALA A 184 2.79 0.57 19.49
C ALA A 184 2.81 2.11 19.43
N PHE A 185 3.28 2.71 20.52
CA PHE A 185 3.56 4.13 20.65
C PHE A 185 4.97 4.30 21.22
N ILE A 186 5.81 5.09 20.57
CA ILE A 186 7.19 5.35 21.01
C ILE A 186 7.56 6.82 20.79
N VAL A 187 8.21 7.43 21.78
CA VAL A 187 8.76 8.78 21.70
C VAL A 187 10.24 8.74 22.01
N VAL A 188 11.04 9.21 21.05
CA VAL A 188 12.48 9.36 21.18
C VAL A 188 12.81 10.85 21.22
N HIS A 189 13.51 11.27 22.28
CA HIS A 189 13.93 12.65 22.50
C HIS A 189 15.44 12.71 22.70
N HIS A 190 16.15 13.48 21.87
CA HIS A 190 17.62 13.57 21.88
C HIS A 190 18.34 12.20 21.94
N GLY A 191 17.84 11.23 21.17
CA GLY A 191 18.42 9.89 21.11
C GLY A 191 18.07 8.97 22.27
N ARG A 192 17.19 9.38 23.20
CA ARG A 192 16.70 8.55 24.31
C ARG A 192 15.22 8.23 24.11
N ILE A 193 14.84 6.97 24.33
CA ILE A 193 13.42 6.61 24.48
C ILE A 193 12.92 7.19 25.81
N VAL A 194 11.92 8.08 25.74
CA VAL A 194 11.31 8.74 26.90
C VAL A 194 9.91 8.24 27.21
N LYS A 195 9.27 7.60 26.24
CA LYS A 195 8.00 6.88 26.43
C LYS A 195 7.89 5.76 25.41
N GLU A 196 7.42 4.61 25.87
CA GLU A 196 6.93 3.53 25.02
C GLU A 196 5.69 2.92 25.65
N ALA A 197 4.79 2.42 24.81
CA ALA A 197 3.60 1.69 25.21
C ALA A 197 3.13 0.81 24.06
N TYR A 198 2.57 -0.36 24.40
CA TYR A 198 2.19 -1.37 23.42
C TYR A 198 0.75 -1.83 23.68
N GLY A 199 0.03 -2.12 22.61
CA GLY A 199 -1.35 -2.58 22.61
C GLY A 199 -1.51 -3.89 21.84
N SER A 200 -2.66 -4.55 22.00
CA SER A 200 -3.03 -5.76 21.22
C SER A 200 -1.99 -6.88 21.24
N GLY A 201 -1.26 -7.03 22.35
CA GLY A 201 -0.23 -8.06 22.52
C GLY A 201 1.12 -7.74 21.87
N ALA A 202 1.29 -6.55 21.28
CA ALA A 202 2.59 -6.09 20.81
C ALA A 202 3.57 -5.87 21.99
N HIS A 203 4.86 -5.90 21.68
CA HIS A 203 5.96 -5.65 22.60
C HIS A 203 7.17 -5.10 21.84
N ALA A 204 8.22 -4.70 22.56
CA ALA A 204 9.40 -4.03 22.00
C ALA A 204 10.08 -4.80 20.87
N ASP A 205 10.15 -6.13 20.99
CA ASP A 205 10.83 -7.00 20.00
C ASP A 205 9.93 -7.43 18.83
N MET A 206 8.66 -7.06 18.82
CA MET A 206 7.72 -7.49 17.81
C MET A 206 7.96 -6.75 16.49
N GLN A 207 8.28 -7.49 15.43
CA GLN A 207 8.37 -6.91 14.08
C GLN A 207 6.97 -6.59 13.55
N LEU A 208 6.66 -5.30 13.41
CA LEU A 208 5.39 -4.81 12.88
C LEU A 208 5.49 -4.42 11.41
N GLU A 209 4.34 -4.30 10.75
CA GLU A 209 4.26 -3.92 9.35
C GLU A 209 4.75 -2.48 9.15
N SER A 210 5.86 -2.31 8.42
CA SER A 210 6.46 -0.99 8.17
C SER A 210 5.77 -0.21 7.04
N TRP A 211 5.09 -0.89 6.13
CA TRP A 211 4.48 -0.28 4.95
C TRP A 211 5.47 0.65 4.22
N SER A 212 5.05 1.89 3.98
CA SER A 212 5.87 2.88 3.29
C SER A 212 7.00 3.46 4.15
N MET A 213 7.06 3.18 5.46
CA MET A 213 8.22 3.55 6.27
C MET A 213 9.51 2.88 5.75
N GLY A 214 9.40 1.75 5.05
CA GLY A 214 10.53 1.10 4.37
C GLY A 214 11.26 2.00 3.37
N LYS A 215 10.57 2.97 2.75
CA LYS A 215 11.18 3.98 1.84
C LYS A 215 12.27 4.78 2.53
N SER A 216 12.03 5.17 3.78
CA SER A 216 13.00 5.93 4.57
C SER A 216 14.27 5.12 4.84
N MET A 217 14.15 3.80 5.01
CA MET A 217 15.31 2.91 5.15
C MET A 217 16.09 2.81 3.85
N THR A 218 15.41 2.60 2.72
CA THR A 218 16.04 2.59 1.39
C THR A 218 16.78 3.91 1.12
N ALA A 219 16.13 5.05 1.36
CA ALA A 219 16.75 6.37 1.19
C ALA A 219 17.96 6.57 2.13
N THR A 220 17.89 6.06 3.36
CA THR A 220 19.01 6.11 4.31
C THR A 220 20.20 5.30 3.82
N PHE A 221 19.98 4.10 3.27
CA PHE A 221 21.06 3.29 2.69
C PHE A 221 21.69 3.94 1.46
N ILE A 222 20.89 4.57 0.58
CA ILE A 222 21.42 5.38 -0.52
C ILE A 222 22.25 6.55 0.00
N GLY A 223 21.76 7.26 1.03
CA GLY A 223 22.51 8.33 1.69
C GLY A 223 23.85 7.86 2.25
N ARG A 224 23.89 6.65 2.84
CA ARG A 224 25.13 6.05 3.33
C ARG A 224 26.10 5.73 2.19
N LEU A 225 25.62 5.19 1.07
CA LEU A 225 26.45 4.92 -0.11
C LEU A 225 27.02 6.22 -0.72
N ILE A 226 26.25 7.31 -0.71
CA ILE A 226 26.73 8.64 -1.11
C ILE A 226 27.84 9.12 -0.18
N GLN A 227 27.64 9.01 1.14
CA GLN A 227 28.66 9.38 2.12
C GLN A 227 29.96 8.56 1.97
N MET A 228 29.84 7.31 1.51
CA MET A 228 30.99 6.44 1.23
C MET A 228 31.65 6.72 -0.12
N GLY A 229 31.12 7.64 -0.93
CA GLY A 229 31.63 7.96 -2.26
C GLY A 229 31.30 6.93 -3.33
N HIS A 230 30.34 6.03 -3.09
CA HIS A 230 29.91 5.01 -4.06
C HIS A 230 28.84 5.51 -5.03
N LEU A 231 28.07 6.51 -4.62
CA LEU A 231 26.99 7.12 -5.41
C LEU A 231 27.06 8.65 -5.29
N GLU A 232 26.45 9.34 -6.24
CA GLU A 232 26.20 10.77 -6.17
C GLU A 232 24.71 11.03 -6.37
N LEU A 233 24.10 11.90 -5.56
CA LEU A 233 22.66 12.12 -5.58
C LEU A 233 22.10 12.47 -6.98
N TRP A 234 22.87 13.23 -7.77
CA TRP A 234 22.43 13.74 -9.07
C TRP A 234 23.01 12.97 -10.26
N GLN A 235 23.72 11.87 -10.05
CA GLN A 235 24.17 11.03 -11.16
C GLN A 235 22.99 10.24 -11.77
N PRO A 236 23.12 9.79 -13.03
CA PRO A 236 22.19 8.84 -13.63
C PRO A 236 22.02 7.61 -12.73
N ALA A 237 20.80 7.11 -12.60
CA ALA A 237 20.53 5.90 -11.84
C ALA A 237 21.36 4.74 -12.45
N PRO A 238 22.17 4.03 -11.65
CA PRO A 238 23.08 2.99 -12.13
C PRO A 238 22.34 1.68 -12.42
N LEU A 239 21.35 1.73 -13.31
CA LEU A 239 20.55 0.60 -13.77
C LEU A 239 21.01 0.18 -15.17
N PRO A 240 21.70 -0.97 -15.29
CA PRO A 240 22.21 -1.47 -16.58
C PRO A 240 21.16 -1.51 -17.70
N GLU A 241 19.91 -1.88 -17.35
CA GLU A 241 18.78 -1.96 -18.26
C GLU A 241 18.47 -0.63 -18.95
N TRP A 242 18.81 0.50 -18.33
CA TRP A 242 18.59 1.84 -18.88
C TRP A 242 19.86 2.39 -19.54
N GLN A 243 21.03 2.13 -18.95
CA GLN A 243 22.30 2.72 -19.40
C GLN A 243 22.89 2.01 -20.63
N TYR A 244 22.58 0.73 -20.85
CA TYR A 244 23.18 -0.05 -21.95
C TYR A 244 22.24 -0.22 -23.15
N ALA A 245 20.98 0.17 -23.02
CA ALA A 245 20.02 0.18 -24.12
C ALA A 245 20.25 1.44 -24.98
N PRO A 246 20.50 1.30 -26.30
CA PRO A 246 20.65 2.46 -27.18
C PRO A 246 19.40 3.34 -27.17
N ASP A 247 19.60 4.65 -27.05
CA ASP A 247 18.56 5.67 -27.10
C ASP A 247 17.42 5.50 -26.06
N ASP A 248 17.70 4.83 -24.94
CA ASP A 248 16.71 4.65 -23.87
C ASP A 248 16.52 5.96 -23.08
N PRO A 249 15.32 6.58 -23.10
CA PRO A 249 15.08 7.85 -22.41
C PRO A 249 15.19 7.72 -20.87
N ARG A 250 15.15 6.50 -20.32
CA ARG A 250 15.32 6.25 -18.88
C ARG A 250 16.76 6.44 -18.43
N ALA A 251 17.73 6.47 -19.35
CA ALA A 251 19.13 6.73 -19.02
C ALA A 251 19.33 8.09 -18.32
N GLU A 252 18.44 9.04 -18.56
CA GLU A 252 18.44 10.38 -17.96
C GLU A 252 17.83 10.44 -16.54
N ILE A 253 17.19 9.37 -16.07
CA ILE A 253 16.63 9.30 -14.71
C ILE A 253 17.79 9.28 -13.72
N ARG A 254 17.82 10.22 -12.76
CA ARG A 254 18.85 10.29 -11.72
C ARG A 254 18.38 9.66 -10.42
N ILE A 255 19.32 9.37 -9.54
CA ILE A 255 19.02 8.84 -8.19
C ILE A 255 18.05 9.76 -7.43
N ALA A 256 18.27 11.07 -7.48
CA ALA A 256 17.37 12.05 -6.87
C ALA A 256 15.94 11.99 -7.42
N ASP A 257 15.75 11.63 -8.69
CA ASP A 257 14.43 11.56 -9.31
C ASP A 257 13.65 10.36 -8.79
N LEU A 258 14.31 9.22 -8.56
CA LEU A 258 13.72 8.03 -7.93
C LEU A 258 13.35 8.29 -6.47
N LEU A 259 14.27 8.86 -5.67
CA LEU A 259 14.07 9.08 -4.23
C LEU A 259 12.94 10.05 -3.89
N ARG A 260 12.46 10.85 -4.85
CA ARG A 260 11.32 11.77 -4.68
C ARG A 260 10.16 11.48 -5.63
N MET A 261 10.15 10.29 -6.24
CA MET A 261 9.05 9.81 -7.08
C MET A 261 8.72 10.74 -8.25
N SER A 262 9.78 11.24 -8.90
CA SER A 262 9.72 12.05 -10.10
C SER A 262 10.55 11.44 -11.23
N SER A 263 10.68 10.11 -11.27
CA SER A 263 11.37 9.39 -12.35
C SER A 263 10.68 9.55 -13.70
N GLY A 264 9.36 9.80 -13.68
CA GLY A 264 8.54 9.89 -14.88
C GLY A 264 8.14 8.54 -15.45
N LEU A 265 8.45 7.42 -14.78
CA LEU A 265 8.06 6.08 -15.21
C LEU A 265 6.54 5.88 -15.18
N ARG A 266 6.05 5.06 -16.12
CA ARG A 266 4.64 4.74 -16.30
C ARG A 266 4.16 3.69 -15.30
N PHE A 267 3.72 4.17 -14.14
CA PHE A 267 2.99 3.38 -13.15
C PHE A 267 1.61 3.97 -12.89
N SER A 268 0.57 3.18 -13.15
CA SER A 268 -0.79 3.53 -12.78
C SER A 268 -1.02 3.42 -11.26
N GLY A 269 -2.06 4.09 -10.78
CA GLY A 269 -2.42 4.21 -9.36
C GLY A 269 -3.54 5.21 -9.14
N GLY A 270 -3.71 5.68 -7.91
CA GLY A 270 -4.68 6.74 -7.60
C GLY A 270 -4.52 7.94 -8.54
N GLY A 271 -5.66 8.41 -9.08
CA GLY A 271 -5.74 9.54 -10.01
C GLY A 271 -5.34 9.25 -11.46
N SER A 272 -5.16 7.98 -11.85
CA SER A 272 -4.86 7.64 -13.26
C SER A 272 -6.12 7.69 -14.13
N THR A 273 -5.97 8.11 -15.40
CA THR A 273 -7.06 8.10 -16.38
C THR A 273 -7.40 6.66 -16.82
N PRO A 274 -8.57 6.43 -17.45
CA PRO A 274 -8.90 5.12 -18.03
C PRO A 274 -7.83 4.61 -19.01
N GLU A 275 -7.24 5.49 -19.82
CA GLU A 275 -6.19 5.14 -20.77
C GLU A 275 -4.91 4.70 -20.05
N GLN A 276 -4.51 5.43 -19.00
CA GLN A 276 -3.37 5.05 -18.16
C GLN A 276 -3.60 3.72 -17.45
N MET A 277 -4.83 3.48 -16.95
CA MET A 277 -5.21 2.22 -16.34
C MET A 277 -5.19 1.07 -17.35
N ALA A 278 -5.70 1.28 -18.57
CA ALA A 278 -5.65 0.29 -19.64
C ALA A 278 -4.19 -0.06 -20.02
N ALA A 279 -3.27 0.89 -19.86
CA ALA A 279 -1.85 0.76 -20.17
C ALA A 279 -0.99 0.27 -18.98
N SER A 280 -1.61 -0.09 -17.86
CA SER A 280 -0.95 -0.71 -16.71
C SER A 280 -0.31 -2.05 -17.08
N TYR A 281 0.60 -2.55 -16.25
CA TYR A 281 1.24 -3.85 -16.48
C TYR A 281 0.25 -5.00 -16.54
N ILE A 282 -0.78 -4.96 -15.69
CA ILE A 282 -1.99 -5.75 -15.85
C ILE A 282 -3.10 -4.78 -16.25
N PRO A 283 -3.60 -4.82 -17.50
CA PRO A 283 -4.59 -3.87 -17.98
C PRO A 283 -5.77 -3.71 -17.02
N GLY A 284 -6.05 -2.46 -16.64
CA GLY A 284 -7.13 -2.11 -15.71
C GLY A 284 -6.79 -2.27 -14.22
N GLN A 285 -5.61 -2.77 -13.85
CA GLN A 285 -5.17 -2.91 -12.45
C GLN A 285 -4.11 -1.87 -12.10
N PRO A 286 -4.20 -1.23 -10.92
CA PRO A 286 -3.25 -0.19 -10.54
C PRO A 286 -1.88 -0.79 -10.25
N ASP A 287 -0.88 -0.39 -11.04
CA ASP A 287 0.51 -0.82 -10.90
C ASP A 287 1.04 -0.59 -9.48
N HIS A 288 0.60 0.51 -8.84
CA HIS A 288 0.93 0.93 -7.48
C HIS A 288 0.81 -0.18 -6.41
N GLY A 289 -0.10 -1.15 -6.60
CA GLY A 289 -0.32 -2.24 -5.65
C GLY A 289 0.51 -3.49 -5.92
N LEU A 290 1.06 -3.64 -7.13
CA LEU A 290 1.66 -4.91 -7.58
C LEU A 290 2.91 -5.29 -6.77
N GLY A 291 3.65 -4.31 -6.24
CA GLY A 291 4.76 -4.53 -5.30
C GLY A 291 4.41 -5.31 -4.04
N TYR A 292 3.14 -5.33 -3.65
CA TYR A 292 2.69 -5.98 -2.42
C TYR A 292 1.87 -7.23 -2.64
N SER A 293 1.36 -7.45 -3.85
CA SER A 293 0.36 -8.48 -4.13
C SER A 293 0.68 -9.37 -5.32
N ALA A 294 1.58 -8.95 -6.22
CA ALA A 294 1.87 -9.73 -7.41
C ALA A 294 3.02 -10.71 -7.17
N PRO A 295 2.87 -12.00 -7.52
CA PRO A 295 3.95 -12.99 -7.44
C PRO A 295 4.90 -12.86 -8.64
N ILE A 296 5.47 -11.68 -8.83
CA ILE A 296 6.33 -11.33 -9.97
C ILE A 296 7.72 -10.94 -9.49
N ASP A 297 8.67 -10.89 -10.43
CA ASP A 297 9.94 -10.20 -10.19
C ASP A 297 9.69 -8.70 -10.13
N ILE A 298 9.62 -8.17 -8.92
CA ILE A 298 9.28 -6.77 -8.71
C ILE A 298 10.39 -5.84 -9.20
N PHE A 299 11.65 -6.27 -9.14
CA PHE A 299 12.75 -5.48 -9.67
C PHE A 299 12.61 -5.35 -11.18
N GLN A 300 12.41 -6.46 -11.89
CA GLN A 300 12.20 -6.45 -13.35
C GLN A 300 10.96 -5.66 -13.75
N PHE A 301 9.85 -5.80 -13.02
CA PHE A 301 8.66 -4.98 -13.24
C PHE A 301 8.97 -3.48 -13.08
N SER A 302 9.66 -3.08 -12.02
CA SER A 302 9.95 -1.67 -11.75
C SER A 302 10.90 -1.05 -12.78
N VAL A 303 11.92 -1.78 -13.24
CA VAL A 303 12.90 -1.23 -14.21
C VAL A 303 12.45 -1.34 -15.66
N SER A 304 11.46 -2.17 -15.99
CA SER A 304 11.02 -2.40 -17.37
C SER A 304 9.99 -1.40 -17.89
N ARG A 305 9.36 -0.59 -17.03
CA ARG A 305 8.31 0.35 -17.47
C ARG A 305 8.86 1.44 -18.36
N ASP A 306 8.04 1.86 -19.32
CA ASP A 306 8.35 2.99 -20.19
C ASP A 306 8.27 4.32 -19.43
N THR A 307 8.92 5.35 -19.97
CA THR A 307 8.73 6.73 -19.54
C THR A 307 7.35 7.24 -19.96
N GLU A 308 6.68 7.94 -19.06
CA GLU A 308 5.44 8.68 -19.32
C GLU A 308 5.69 10.20 -19.32
N TYR A 309 6.62 10.66 -18.48
CA TYR A 309 7.02 12.07 -18.39
C TYR A 309 8.55 12.18 -18.40
N PRO A 310 9.11 13.33 -18.81
CA PRO A 310 10.53 13.58 -18.59
C PRO A 310 10.88 13.52 -17.09
N PRO A 311 12.06 13.03 -16.70
CA PRO A 311 12.48 12.99 -15.30
C PRO A 311 12.39 14.39 -14.67
N ASN A 312 12.07 14.46 -13.37
CA ASN A 312 11.95 15.69 -12.59
C ASN A 312 10.81 16.65 -13.00
N THR A 313 9.87 16.24 -13.84
CA THR A 313 8.77 17.14 -14.27
C THR A 313 7.47 16.92 -13.51
N VAL A 314 7.21 15.69 -13.07
CA VAL A 314 5.97 15.30 -12.41
C VAL A 314 6.28 14.39 -11.22
N GLY A 315 5.86 14.81 -10.01
CA GLY A 315 5.96 13.99 -8.80
C GLY A 315 4.68 13.19 -8.56
N ARG A 316 4.77 11.85 -8.47
CA ARG A 316 3.61 10.98 -8.20
C ARG A 316 3.98 9.83 -7.28
N TYR A 317 3.23 9.70 -6.19
CA TYR A 317 3.46 8.61 -5.26
C TYR A 317 3.10 7.24 -5.86
N ARG A 318 4.11 6.39 -6.11
CA ARG A 318 3.98 5.06 -6.71
C ARG A 318 4.94 4.10 -6.02
N ASN A 319 4.42 3.08 -5.32
CA ASN A 319 5.27 2.06 -4.65
C ASN A 319 6.02 1.15 -5.64
N SER A 320 5.73 1.30 -6.93
CA SER A 320 6.31 0.52 -8.00
C SER A 320 7.51 1.22 -8.63
N ASP A 321 7.72 2.51 -8.32
CA ASP A 321 8.89 3.26 -8.75
C ASP A 321 10.14 2.62 -8.12
N PRO A 322 11.21 2.33 -8.88
CA PRO A 322 12.40 1.72 -8.33
C PRO A 322 12.93 2.51 -7.13
N TRP A 323 13.32 1.79 -6.08
CA TRP A 323 13.96 2.33 -4.87
C TRP A 323 13.05 3.19 -4.00
N THR A 324 11.74 3.01 -4.16
CA THR A 324 10.69 3.43 -3.24
C THR A 324 9.88 2.21 -2.78
#